data_AF-F8N7M0-F1
#
_entry.id   AF-F8N7M0-F1
#
_cell.length_a   1.000
_cell.length_b   1.000
_cell.length_c   1.000
_cell.angle_alpha   90.00
_cell.angle_beta   90.00
_cell.angle_gamma   90.00
#
_symmetry.space_group_name_H-M   'P 1'
#
loop_
_entity.id
_entity.type
_entity.pdbx_description
1 polymer ?
#
loop_
_entity_poly.entity_id
_entity_poly.type
_entity_poly.pdbx_seq_one_letter_code
_entity_poly.pdbx_strand_id
1 'polypeptide(L)'
;MSNKQECSFTSVAPYPKVRQLAHGLKDGKQESIKQAAELMADNIKGMAAGKYCVLVPVPNHHGRAVYTKALAEELSHRTGIPTWDILSCRPHMPLHYAKKNDLKPEGIYLKLSLYRQVPRMFTPIIIDNVLDIGYTAGAAIKAVGHPDTMLAVLGHTKNHLTNKNYQFNQLATNMEKKQIKAATKKEAKNKTDTPQHQFEYFKGKHPDSLILMRNGDNYRALNEDAQKLSDILGIDAKKPRLKQDGSLIAEFPYNKLDAYLPKLIRAGNRIAIVDMPVAEQNNQKQTDNMKKKTEPKKQENKAEKAEVRAGTKVQAETQPKVEKPKGKDAETSEKQSEEQKETKRREPQMVTVNGEKVTHGHAFQSNLNPDKWYFTARLDGNQLRPQLMKPEDVAAYQKREISVETLMQNYYPTKLQKKVTPEEFKADNKLSDGRVIDRMVIYKEHDESRDDVGKYKICTQVGNQKMSRTMSHEDLNAYFDRVTTPAKLVEKNFAEQLHMASFYNQFKLEDGVKEVKVAKQLDGQWAVSADLGEKGQTSKHILSWHDKQALFSAKTATKEQLAARYLNSEIKELKTEKVSAKQSFKR
;
A
#
# COMPACT_ATOMS: atom_id res chain seq x y z
N MET A 1 -19.95 -11.86 -18.10
CA MET A 1 -20.71 -10.68 -18.52
C MET A 1 -20.26 -9.50 -17.66
N SER A 2 -19.80 -8.40 -18.26
CA SER A 2 -19.31 -7.22 -17.53
C SER A 2 -20.51 -6.40 -17.03
N ASN A 3 -20.73 -6.33 -15.72
CA ASN A 3 -21.79 -5.52 -15.12
C ASN A 3 -21.42 -4.03 -15.22
N LYS A 4 -21.85 -3.37 -16.30
CA LYS A 4 -21.72 -1.92 -16.51
C LYS A 4 -22.99 -1.25 -15.96
N GLN A 5 -22.85 -0.25 -15.10
CA GLN A 5 -23.96 0.58 -14.61
C GLN A 5 -23.79 2.00 -15.16
N GLU A 6 -24.75 2.46 -15.95
CA GLU A 6 -24.80 3.83 -16.47
C GLU A 6 -25.58 4.73 -15.49
N CYS A 7 -25.15 5.98 -15.32
CA CYS A 7 -25.77 6.95 -14.41
C CYS A 7 -25.99 8.30 -15.12
N SER A 8 -27.19 8.86 -14.98
CA SER A 8 -27.54 10.19 -15.50
C SER A 8 -26.89 11.29 -14.66
N PHE A 9 -26.30 12.29 -15.34
CA PHE A 9 -25.46 13.32 -14.71
C PHE A 9 -25.89 14.74 -15.10
N THR A 10 -25.87 15.67 -14.13
CA THR A 10 -26.00 17.12 -14.38
C THR A 10 -24.93 17.94 -13.67
N SER A 11 -24.52 19.04 -14.31
CA SER A 11 -23.56 20.00 -13.76
C SER A 11 -23.90 21.43 -14.20
N VAL A 12 -23.71 22.39 -13.29
CA VAL A 12 -23.99 23.81 -13.56
C VAL A 12 -22.97 24.40 -14.55
N ALA A 13 -21.68 24.18 -14.33
CA ALA A 13 -20.63 24.74 -15.18
C ALA A 13 -19.29 24.00 -15.03
N PRO A 14 -18.32 24.22 -15.94
CA PRO A 14 -16.95 23.79 -15.73
C PRO A 14 -16.36 24.36 -14.44
N TYR A 15 -15.61 23.55 -13.70
CA TYR A 15 -15.05 23.88 -12.38
C TYR A 15 -14.35 25.25 -12.32
N PRO A 16 -13.55 25.70 -13.32
CA PRO A 16 -12.95 27.03 -13.28
C PRO A 16 -13.96 28.18 -13.10
N LYS A 17 -15.18 28.06 -13.65
CA LYS A 17 -16.23 29.09 -13.55
C LYS A 17 -16.92 29.13 -12.19
N VAL A 18 -16.97 28.00 -11.49
CA VAL A 18 -17.64 27.85 -10.17
C VAL A 18 -16.64 27.67 -9.03
N ARG A 19 -15.33 27.87 -9.28
CA ARG A 19 -14.25 27.58 -8.32
C ARG A 19 -14.42 28.34 -7.00
N GLN A 20 -14.69 29.65 -7.07
CA GLN A 20 -14.86 30.49 -5.88
C GLN A 20 -16.06 30.01 -5.05
N LEU A 21 -17.18 29.71 -5.72
CA LEU A 21 -18.39 29.20 -5.10
C LEU A 21 -18.18 27.82 -4.46
N ALA A 22 -17.48 26.91 -5.14
CA ALA A 22 -17.15 25.57 -4.65
C ALA A 22 -16.21 25.60 -3.42
N HIS A 23 -15.31 26.59 -3.33
CA HIS A 23 -14.50 26.82 -2.14
C HIS A 23 -15.35 27.37 -0.99
N GLY A 24 -16.20 28.37 -1.24
CA GLY A 24 -17.12 28.91 -0.23
C GLY A 24 -18.07 27.87 0.37
N LEU A 25 -18.52 26.91 -0.45
CA LEU A 25 -19.25 25.71 0.01
C LEU A 25 -18.45 24.86 0.98
N LYS A 26 -17.17 24.58 0.69
CA LYS A 26 -16.30 23.77 1.58
C LYS A 26 -16.06 24.46 2.91
N ASP A 27 -15.99 25.78 2.89
CA ASP A 27 -15.82 26.62 4.07
C ASP A 27 -17.14 26.80 4.86
N GLY A 28 -18.27 26.25 4.36
CA GLY A 28 -19.57 26.33 5.02
C GLY A 28 -20.25 27.70 4.94
N LYS A 29 -19.86 28.56 3.98
CA LYS A 29 -20.44 29.90 3.83
C LYS A 29 -21.88 29.82 3.34
N GLN A 30 -22.82 30.35 4.13
CA GLN A 30 -24.25 30.26 3.86
C GLN A 30 -24.66 30.90 2.52
N GLU A 31 -24.05 32.03 2.16
CA GLU A 31 -24.30 32.71 0.88
C GLU A 31 -23.91 31.83 -0.32
N SER A 32 -22.75 31.16 -0.22
CA SER A 32 -22.27 30.24 -1.24
C SER A 32 -23.16 29.00 -1.36
N ILE A 33 -23.69 28.49 -0.24
CA ILE A 33 -24.64 27.38 -0.23
C ILE A 33 -25.94 27.76 -0.95
N LYS A 34 -26.52 28.93 -0.61
CA LYS A 34 -27.75 29.43 -1.23
C LYS A 34 -27.58 29.64 -2.74
N GLN A 35 -26.50 30.30 -3.14
CA GLN A 35 -26.20 30.57 -4.55
C GLN A 35 -25.92 29.29 -5.34
N ALA A 36 -25.23 28.31 -4.75
CA ALA A 36 -25.03 27.01 -5.39
C ALA A 36 -26.33 26.23 -5.54
N ALA A 37 -27.19 26.21 -4.51
CA ALA A 37 -28.48 25.57 -4.56
C ALA A 37 -29.40 26.20 -5.62
N GLU A 38 -29.39 27.53 -5.73
CA GLU A 38 -30.13 28.27 -6.77
C GLU A 38 -29.71 27.82 -8.18
N LEU A 39 -28.40 27.77 -8.45
CA LEU A 39 -27.88 27.35 -9.74
C LEU A 39 -28.15 25.87 -10.08
N MET A 40 -28.26 25.02 -9.06
CA MET A 40 -28.49 23.58 -9.24
C MET A 40 -29.97 23.18 -9.28
N ALA A 41 -30.87 23.99 -8.71
CA ALA A 41 -32.26 23.63 -8.46
C ALA A 41 -33.03 23.29 -9.74
N ASP A 42 -32.93 24.10 -10.80
CA ASP A 42 -33.71 23.89 -12.03
C ASP A 42 -33.26 22.62 -12.77
N ASN A 43 -31.96 22.36 -12.80
CA ASN A 43 -31.38 21.14 -13.35
C ASN A 43 -31.85 19.90 -12.58
N ILE A 44 -31.93 19.97 -11.25
CA ILE A 44 -32.40 18.87 -10.40
C ILE A 44 -33.91 18.67 -10.56
N LYS A 45 -34.71 19.74 -10.66
CA LYS A 45 -36.16 19.65 -10.95
C LYS A 45 -36.42 18.97 -12.29
N GLY A 46 -35.69 19.36 -13.34
CA GLY A 46 -35.78 18.70 -14.64
C GLY A 46 -35.39 17.21 -14.58
N MET A 47 -34.37 16.88 -13.78
CA MET A 47 -33.92 15.50 -13.57
C MET A 47 -34.93 14.64 -12.78
N ALA A 48 -35.62 15.25 -11.82
CA ALA A 48 -36.57 14.60 -10.92
C ALA A 48 -38.00 14.50 -11.50
N ALA A 49 -38.27 15.14 -12.64
CA ALA A 49 -39.60 15.19 -13.24
C ALA A 49 -40.18 13.78 -13.45
N GLY A 50 -41.37 13.53 -12.90
CA GLY A 50 -42.09 12.25 -13.00
C GLY A 50 -41.52 11.12 -12.14
N LYS A 51 -40.59 11.39 -11.22
CA LYS A 51 -39.98 10.40 -10.33
C LYS A 51 -40.11 10.81 -8.87
N TYR A 52 -40.27 9.84 -7.97
CA TYR A 52 -40.15 10.10 -6.53
C TYR A 52 -38.67 10.13 -6.16
N CYS A 53 -38.07 11.32 -6.07
CA CYS A 53 -36.64 11.44 -5.83
C CYS A 53 -36.30 11.63 -4.35
N VAL A 54 -35.05 11.30 -3.98
CA VAL A 54 -34.44 11.65 -2.69
C VAL A 54 -33.03 12.21 -2.92
N LEU A 55 -32.66 13.28 -2.21
CA LEU A 55 -31.32 13.87 -2.29
C LEU A 55 -30.39 13.15 -1.31
N VAL A 56 -29.28 12.62 -1.81
CA VAL A 56 -28.31 11.87 -1.01
C VAL A 56 -26.97 12.62 -0.99
N PRO A 57 -26.62 13.31 0.11
CA PRO A 57 -25.40 14.10 0.17
C PRO A 57 -24.17 13.20 0.39
N VAL A 58 -23.10 13.47 -0.36
CA VAL A 58 -21.85 12.69 -0.29
C VAL A 58 -21.01 13.10 0.94
N PRO A 59 -20.49 12.15 1.73
CA PRO A 59 -19.63 12.44 2.87
C PRO A 59 -18.26 12.96 2.43
N ASN A 60 -17.72 13.89 3.22
CA ASN A 60 -16.37 14.41 3.03
C ASN A 60 -15.32 13.51 3.70
N HIS A 61 -14.05 13.96 3.68
CA HIS A 61 -12.92 13.21 4.22
C HIS A 61 -12.94 12.99 5.75
N HIS A 62 -13.80 13.69 6.49
CA HIS A 62 -14.07 13.44 7.92
C HIS A 62 -15.15 12.37 8.14
N GLY A 63 -15.69 11.77 7.08
CA GLY A 63 -16.64 10.67 7.19
C GLY A 63 -18.12 11.03 7.16
N ARG A 64 -18.47 12.33 7.09
CA ARG A 64 -19.84 12.85 7.13
C ARG A 64 -20.08 13.92 6.06
N ALA A 65 -21.34 14.13 5.70
CA ALA A 65 -21.74 15.04 4.63
C ALA A 65 -21.72 16.54 4.96
N VAL A 66 -21.24 16.97 6.13
CA VAL A 66 -21.11 18.38 6.63
C VAL A 66 -21.70 19.47 5.70
N TYR A 67 -20.92 20.04 4.77
CA TYR A 67 -21.38 21.12 3.89
C TYR A 67 -22.28 20.62 2.75
N THR A 68 -22.07 19.39 2.26
CA THR A 68 -22.89 18.76 1.23
C THR A 68 -24.31 18.49 1.73
N LYS A 69 -24.48 18.23 3.03
CA LYS A 69 -25.76 18.10 3.72
C LYS A 69 -26.49 19.43 3.75
N ALA A 70 -25.81 20.51 4.16
CA ALA A 70 -26.40 21.85 4.14
C ALA A 70 -26.82 22.27 2.72
N LEU A 71 -26.02 21.93 1.70
CA LEU A 71 -26.40 22.11 0.29
C LEU A 71 -27.64 21.29 -0.08
N ALA A 72 -27.72 20.02 0.33
CA ALA A 72 -28.88 19.17 0.04
C ALA A 72 -30.15 19.63 0.77
N GLU A 73 -30.04 20.16 1.99
CA GLU A 73 -31.18 20.76 2.72
C GLU A 73 -31.69 22.02 2.03
N GLU A 74 -30.80 22.92 1.60
CA GLU A 74 -31.19 24.11 0.83
C GLU A 74 -31.81 23.73 -0.54
N LEU A 75 -31.27 22.71 -1.21
CA LEU A 75 -31.86 22.14 -2.43
C LEU A 75 -33.24 21.53 -2.16
N SER A 76 -33.43 20.87 -1.01
CA SER A 76 -34.71 20.31 -0.60
C SER A 76 -35.77 21.39 -0.47
N HIS A 77 -35.44 22.52 0.17
CA HIS A 77 -36.34 23.66 0.32
C HIS A 77 -36.76 24.25 -1.05
N ARG A 78 -35.87 24.25 -2.04
CA ARG A 78 -36.12 24.85 -3.37
C ARG A 78 -36.82 23.91 -4.34
N THR A 79 -36.57 22.61 -4.23
CA THR A 79 -37.03 21.58 -5.17
C THR A 79 -38.21 20.78 -4.64
N GLY A 80 -38.46 20.78 -3.33
CA GLY A 80 -39.46 19.94 -2.67
C GLY A 80 -39.02 18.47 -2.52
N ILE A 81 -37.79 18.12 -2.90
CA ILE A 81 -37.27 16.76 -2.85
C ILE A 81 -36.67 16.51 -1.46
N PRO A 82 -37.05 15.45 -0.72
CA PRO A 82 -36.53 15.19 0.61
C PRO A 82 -35.05 14.76 0.61
N THR A 83 -34.31 15.15 1.65
CA THR A 83 -32.88 14.82 1.83
C THR A 83 -32.68 13.66 2.78
N TRP A 84 -31.91 12.66 2.34
CA TRP A 84 -31.59 11.44 3.10
C TRP A 84 -30.07 11.30 3.28
N ASP A 85 -29.59 11.61 4.49
CA ASP A 85 -28.19 11.44 4.91
C ASP A 85 -27.88 9.98 5.27
N ILE A 86 -27.76 9.13 4.24
CA ILE A 86 -27.66 7.66 4.37
C ILE A 86 -26.24 7.12 4.14
N LEU A 87 -25.28 7.98 3.76
CA LEU A 87 -23.91 7.60 3.44
C LEU A 87 -22.93 8.08 4.51
N SER A 88 -21.99 7.22 4.88
CA SER A 88 -20.82 7.61 5.68
C SER A 88 -19.55 6.94 5.18
N CYS A 89 -18.39 7.46 5.59
CA CYS A 89 -17.13 6.76 5.43
C CYS A 89 -16.27 6.87 6.69
N ARG A 90 -15.26 6.01 6.76
CA ARG A 90 -14.18 6.21 7.73
C ARG A 90 -13.41 7.48 7.34
N PRO A 91 -13.03 8.31 8.32
CA PRO A 91 -12.16 9.44 8.06
C PRO A 91 -10.92 8.99 7.28
N HIS A 92 -10.59 9.74 6.24
CA HIS A 92 -9.48 9.44 5.34
C HIS A 92 -8.78 10.73 4.94
N MET A 93 -7.55 10.61 4.42
CA MET A 93 -6.83 11.79 3.93
C MET A 93 -7.61 12.44 2.78
N PRO A 94 -7.69 13.78 2.69
CA PRO A 94 -8.35 14.43 1.57
C PRO A 94 -7.72 14.02 0.24
N LEU A 95 -8.55 13.72 -0.77
CA LEU A 95 -8.04 13.28 -2.09
C LEU A 95 -7.11 14.30 -2.75
N HIS A 96 -7.25 15.59 -2.45
CA HIS A 96 -6.35 16.62 -2.97
C HIS A 96 -4.93 16.51 -2.38
N TYR A 97 -4.79 16.13 -1.11
CA TYR A 97 -3.49 15.86 -0.51
C TYR A 97 -2.88 14.57 -1.09
N ALA A 98 -3.68 13.55 -1.33
CA ALA A 98 -3.20 12.32 -1.96
C ALA A 98 -2.68 12.56 -3.39
N LYS A 99 -3.36 13.42 -4.18
CA LYS A 99 -2.89 13.88 -5.49
C LYS A 99 -1.59 14.68 -5.41
N LYS A 100 -1.45 15.56 -4.41
CA LYS A 100 -0.22 16.35 -4.19
C LYS A 100 0.98 15.50 -3.73
N ASN A 101 0.74 14.28 -3.27
CA ASN A 101 1.74 13.33 -2.78
C ASN A 101 1.95 12.12 -3.72
N ASP A 102 1.52 12.20 -4.99
CA ASP A 102 1.63 11.13 -6.00
C ASP A 102 1.09 9.75 -5.54
N LEU A 103 0.12 9.74 -4.63
CA LEU A 103 -0.66 8.54 -4.36
C LEU A 103 -1.67 8.40 -5.50
N LYS A 104 -1.59 7.29 -6.25
CA LYS A 104 -2.63 6.96 -7.23
C LYS A 104 -4.00 6.98 -6.51
N PRO A 105 -5.08 7.51 -7.11
CA PRO A 105 -6.42 7.49 -6.52
C PRO A 105 -6.85 6.08 -6.10
N GLU A 106 -6.30 5.05 -6.74
CA GLU A 106 -6.49 3.63 -6.40
C GLU A 106 -6.00 3.24 -4.98
N GLY A 107 -5.15 4.04 -4.34
CA GLY A 107 -4.61 3.79 -2.99
C GLY A 107 -5.45 4.38 -1.85
N ILE A 108 -6.44 5.22 -2.15
CA ILE A 108 -7.35 5.80 -1.15
C ILE A 108 -8.62 4.97 -1.18
N TYR A 109 -8.69 3.92 -0.35
CA TYR A 109 -9.85 3.05 -0.31
C TYR A 109 -11.05 3.77 0.33
N LEU A 110 -11.85 4.48 -0.47
CA LEU A 110 -13.04 5.18 -0.03
C LEU A 110 -14.22 4.21 0.03
N LYS A 111 -14.29 3.43 1.12
CA LYS A 111 -15.43 2.56 1.38
C LYS A 111 -16.54 3.38 2.04
N LEU A 112 -17.58 3.70 1.28
CA LEU A 112 -18.79 4.27 1.84
C LEU A 112 -19.66 3.15 2.42
N SER A 113 -20.24 3.40 3.58
CA SER A 113 -21.20 2.54 4.25
C SER A 113 -22.58 3.15 4.13
N LEU A 114 -23.58 2.31 3.87
CA LEU A 114 -24.97 2.69 3.75
C LEU A 114 -25.69 2.36 5.06
N TYR A 115 -26.28 3.35 5.71
CA TYR A 115 -27.05 3.13 6.95
C TYR A 115 -28.44 2.57 6.69
N ARG A 116 -29.03 2.93 5.54
CA ARG A 116 -30.40 2.57 5.17
C ARG A 116 -30.50 2.39 3.68
N GLN A 117 -31.11 1.27 3.24
CA GLN A 117 -31.39 1.06 1.82
C GLN A 117 -32.43 2.05 1.31
N VAL A 118 -32.23 2.54 0.09
CA VAL A 118 -33.22 3.33 -0.62
C VAL A 118 -34.28 2.38 -1.19
N PRO A 119 -35.56 2.50 -0.80
CA PRO A 119 -36.62 1.68 -1.38
C PRO A 119 -36.73 1.90 -2.89
N ARG A 120 -37.08 0.86 -3.65
CA ARG A 120 -37.13 0.93 -5.13
C ARG A 120 -38.07 1.99 -5.71
N MET A 121 -39.07 2.42 -4.93
CA MET A 121 -39.98 3.49 -5.35
C MET A 121 -39.30 4.86 -5.40
N PHE A 122 -38.19 5.04 -4.68
CA PHE A 122 -37.44 6.28 -4.64
C PHE A 122 -36.19 6.23 -5.53
N THR A 123 -35.99 7.26 -6.34
CA THR A 123 -34.82 7.44 -7.18
C THR A 123 -33.78 8.32 -6.45
N PRO A 124 -32.61 7.79 -6.06
CA PRO A 124 -31.61 8.58 -5.34
C PRO A 124 -30.84 9.50 -6.29
N ILE A 125 -30.76 10.79 -5.94
CA ILE A 125 -29.92 11.79 -6.60
C ILE A 125 -28.75 12.09 -5.67
N ILE A 126 -27.56 11.66 -6.08
CA ILE A 126 -26.33 11.88 -5.32
C ILE A 126 -25.87 13.33 -5.53
N ILE A 127 -25.65 14.04 -4.42
CA ILE A 127 -25.20 15.42 -4.41
C ILE A 127 -23.71 15.46 -4.03
N ASP A 128 -22.88 15.97 -4.93
CA ASP A 128 -21.45 16.23 -4.68
C ASP A 128 -21.10 17.67 -5.09
N ASN A 129 -20.04 18.23 -4.52
CA ASN A 129 -19.62 19.60 -4.82
C ASN A 129 -18.95 19.67 -6.20
N VAL A 130 -17.88 18.90 -6.44
CA VAL A 130 -17.11 18.98 -7.69
C VAL A 130 -16.77 17.58 -8.20
N LEU A 131 -17.14 17.30 -9.44
CA LEU A 131 -16.76 16.07 -10.14
C LEU A 131 -15.40 16.25 -10.83
N ASP A 132 -14.38 15.54 -10.34
CA ASP A 132 -13.02 15.61 -10.88
C ASP A 132 -12.53 14.30 -11.53
N ILE A 133 -12.33 13.24 -10.75
CA ILE A 133 -11.96 11.88 -11.25
C ILE A 133 -13.18 10.94 -11.19
N GLY A 134 -14.26 11.35 -10.52
CA GLY A 134 -15.45 10.52 -10.31
C GLY A 134 -15.31 9.43 -9.24
N TYR A 135 -14.18 9.35 -8.51
CA TYR A 135 -13.94 8.30 -7.51
C TYR A 135 -14.94 8.34 -6.34
N THR A 136 -15.19 9.52 -5.76
CA THR A 136 -16.13 9.70 -4.65
C THR A 136 -17.57 9.45 -5.08
N ALA A 137 -17.98 10.03 -6.22
CA ALA A 137 -19.29 9.81 -6.81
C ALA A 137 -19.53 8.33 -7.17
N GLY A 138 -18.53 7.65 -7.75
CA GLY A 138 -18.62 6.24 -8.09
C GLY A 138 -18.69 5.33 -6.86
N ALA A 139 -17.96 5.65 -5.80
CA ALA A 139 -18.09 4.95 -4.52
C ALA A 139 -19.49 5.14 -3.92
N ALA A 140 -20.08 6.33 -4.05
CA ALA A 140 -21.44 6.64 -3.57
C ALA A 140 -22.50 5.86 -4.35
N ILE A 141 -22.43 5.88 -5.68
CA ILE A 141 -23.35 5.12 -6.54
C ILE A 141 -23.27 3.62 -6.24
N LYS A 142 -22.05 3.09 -6.09
CA LYS A 142 -21.84 1.69 -5.74
C LYS A 142 -22.39 1.33 -4.36
N ALA A 143 -22.22 2.22 -3.38
CA ALA A 143 -22.71 2.00 -2.01
C ALA A 143 -24.23 2.08 -1.92
N VAL A 144 -24.86 2.98 -2.68
CA VAL A 144 -26.32 3.08 -2.80
C VAL A 144 -26.89 1.86 -3.52
N GLY A 145 -26.23 1.39 -4.59
CA GLY A 145 -26.58 0.15 -5.28
C GLY A 145 -27.95 0.16 -5.97
N HIS A 146 -28.56 1.33 -6.18
CA HIS A 146 -29.85 1.49 -6.83
C HIS A 146 -29.67 1.63 -8.35
N PRO A 147 -30.42 0.90 -9.19
CA PRO A 147 -30.22 0.91 -10.65
C PRO A 147 -30.40 2.30 -11.25
N ASP A 148 -31.42 3.04 -10.81
CA ASP A 148 -31.77 4.36 -11.36
C ASP A 148 -31.05 5.53 -10.65
N THR A 149 -29.92 5.28 -9.99
CA THR A 149 -29.19 6.35 -9.29
C THR A 149 -28.77 7.45 -10.26
N MET A 150 -28.94 8.71 -9.85
CA MET A 150 -28.57 9.90 -10.63
C MET A 150 -27.51 10.72 -9.88
N LEU A 151 -26.79 11.60 -10.57
CA LEU A 151 -25.71 12.42 -10.02
C LEU A 151 -25.89 13.90 -10.39
N ALA A 152 -25.84 14.78 -9.38
CA ALA A 152 -25.85 16.23 -9.56
C ALA A 152 -24.65 16.88 -8.86
N VAL A 153 -23.91 17.72 -9.58
CA VAL A 153 -22.71 18.41 -9.05
C VAL A 153 -22.68 19.89 -9.41
N LEU A 154 -22.08 20.72 -8.55
CA LEU A 154 -21.92 22.14 -8.85
C LEU A 154 -20.95 22.35 -10.02
N GLY A 155 -19.81 21.66 -10.04
CA GLY A 155 -18.81 21.82 -11.10
C GLY A 155 -18.20 20.52 -11.61
N HIS A 156 -17.77 20.50 -12.87
CA HIS A 156 -17.04 19.36 -13.48
C HIS A 156 -15.69 19.79 -14.07
N THR A 157 -14.68 18.92 -14.07
CA THR A 157 -13.37 19.20 -14.70
C THR A 157 -13.30 18.64 -16.13
N LYS A 158 -12.27 19.03 -16.91
CA LYS A 158 -12.10 18.72 -18.35
C LYS A 158 -12.13 17.23 -18.71
N ASN A 159 -12.01 16.32 -17.73
CA ASN A 159 -12.04 14.87 -17.93
C ASN A 159 -13.46 14.31 -18.21
N HIS A 160 -14.52 15.14 -18.13
CA HIS A 160 -15.91 14.67 -18.14
C HIS A 160 -16.83 15.44 -19.11
N LEU A 161 -16.29 15.96 -20.22
CA LEU A 161 -17.03 16.82 -21.15
C LEU A 161 -17.98 16.12 -22.15
N THR A 162 -18.07 14.78 -22.20
CA THR A 162 -18.68 14.14 -23.39
C THR A 162 -19.81 13.13 -23.20
N ASN A 163 -20.17 12.65 -22.01
CA ASN A 163 -21.26 11.66 -21.93
C ASN A 163 -22.35 12.05 -20.92
N LYS A 164 -23.58 12.18 -21.43
CA LYS A 164 -24.81 12.14 -20.61
C LYS A 164 -24.95 10.82 -19.83
N ASN A 165 -24.17 9.79 -20.18
CA ASN A 165 -24.07 8.49 -19.50
C ASN A 165 -22.62 8.23 -19.03
N TYR A 166 -22.35 8.38 -17.74
CA TYR A 166 -21.03 8.08 -17.18
C TYR A 166 -20.80 6.57 -17.12
N GLN A 167 -19.78 6.05 -17.80
CA GLN A 167 -19.40 4.65 -17.74
C GLN A 167 -18.35 4.43 -16.63
N PHE A 168 -18.75 3.75 -15.55
CA PHE A 168 -17.81 3.31 -14.54
C PHE A 168 -17.00 2.13 -15.07
N ASN A 169 -15.71 2.32 -15.34
CA ASN A 169 -14.79 1.19 -15.44
C ASN A 169 -14.79 0.47 -14.09
N GLN A 170 -15.24 -0.80 -14.08
CA GLN A 170 -14.87 -1.71 -13.01
C GLN A 170 -13.34 -1.83 -13.03
N LEU A 171 -12.66 -0.98 -12.27
CA LEU A 171 -11.27 -1.22 -11.92
C LEU A 171 -11.26 -2.52 -11.12
N ALA A 172 -10.87 -3.61 -11.78
CA ALA A 172 -10.49 -4.84 -11.12
C ALA A 172 -9.39 -4.48 -10.13
N THR A 173 -9.77 -4.30 -8.88
CA THR A 173 -8.80 -4.06 -7.82
C THR A 173 -7.93 -5.30 -7.71
N ASN A 174 -6.63 -5.10 -7.53
CA ASN A 174 -5.65 -6.15 -7.23
C ASN A 174 -5.96 -6.94 -5.92
N MET A 175 -7.17 -6.79 -5.36
CA MET A 175 -7.77 -7.60 -4.30
C MET A 175 -8.46 -8.86 -4.85
N GLU A 176 -8.98 -8.90 -6.08
CA GLU A 176 -9.58 -10.13 -6.65
C GLU A 176 -8.50 -11.18 -7.00
N LYS A 177 -7.31 -10.75 -7.46
CA LYS A 177 -6.16 -11.66 -7.65
C LYS A 177 -5.44 -12.03 -6.35
N LYS A 178 -5.61 -11.27 -5.26
CA LYS A 178 -4.98 -11.55 -3.95
C LYS A 178 -5.86 -12.33 -2.99
N GLN A 179 -7.19 -12.21 -3.05
CA GLN A 179 -8.09 -13.02 -2.22
C GLN A 179 -8.01 -14.52 -2.61
N ILE A 180 -7.76 -14.83 -3.88
CA ILE A 180 -7.57 -16.20 -4.36
C ILE A 180 -6.22 -16.81 -3.88
N LYS A 181 -5.18 -16.00 -3.64
CA LYS A 181 -3.84 -16.49 -3.22
C LYS A 181 -3.57 -16.36 -1.71
N ALA A 182 -4.28 -15.49 -0.99
CA ALA A 182 -4.07 -15.26 0.43
C ALA A 182 -4.90 -16.18 1.34
N ALA A 183 -5.98 -16.80 0.81
CA ALA A 183 -6.79 -17.76 1.56
C ALA A 183 -6.06 -19.09 1.83
N THR A 184 -4.93 -19.38 1.18
CA THR A 184 -4.28 -20.71 1.29
C THR A 184 -3.16 -20.83 2.32
N LYS A 185 -2.80 -19.79 3.08
CA LYS A 185 -1.73 -19.92 4.10
C LYS A 185 -1.88 -18.93 5.25
N LYS A 186 -2.67 -19.32 6.27
CA LYS A 186 -2.37 -19.24 7.72
C LYS A 186 -3.67 -19.19 8.54
N GLU A 187 -4.12 -20.34 9.01
CA GLU A 187 -4.95 -20.44 10.22
C GLU A 187 -4.07 -20.80 11.41
N ALA A 188 -4.05 -19.92 12.42
CA ALA A 188 -3.73 -20.27 13.79
C ALA A 188 -4.67 -19.45 14.69
N LYS A 189 -5.73 -20.12 15.14
CA LYS A 189 -6.62 -19.87 16.29
C LYS A 189 -7.07 -18.42 16.56
N ASN A 190 -8.23 -18.06 15.98
CA ASN A 190 -9.17 -17.12 16.60
C ASN A 190 -10.51 -17.84 16.83
N LYS A 191 -11.12 -17.62 18.00
CA LYS A 191 -12.29 -18.32 18.59
C LYS A 191 -13.65 -18.06 17.91
N THR A 192 -13.73 -17.77 16.61
CA THR A 192 -14.98 -17.26 15.98
C THR A 192 -15.53 -18.06 14.81
N ASP A 193 -15.06 -19.28 14.58
CA ASP A 193 -15.55 -20.12 13.45
C ASP A 193 -16.31 -21.36 13.92
N THR A 194 -17.35 -21.16 14.73
CA THR A 194 -18.30 -22.23 15.06
C THR A 194 -19.43 -22.24 14.02
N PRO A 195 -19.96 -23.41 13.63
CA PRO A 195 -21.14 -23.53 12.75
C PRO A 195 -22.32 -22.67 13.19
N GLN A 196 -22.47 -22.46 14.50
CA GLN A 196 -23.48 -21.58 15.08
C GLN A 196 -23.27 -20.11 14.69
N HIS A 197 -22.04 -19.60 14.75
CA HIS A 197 -21.76 -18.22 14.33
C HIS A 197 -22.01 -18.01 12.83
N GLN A 198 -21.69 -18.99 12.01
CA GLN A 198 -22.00 -18.95 10.58
C GLN A 198 -23.52 -18.93 10.34
N PHE A 199 -24.27 -19.78 11.07
CA PHE A 199 -25.73 -19.78 11.01
C PHE A 199 -26.34 -18.43 11.41
N GLU A 200 -25.93 -17.86 12.54
CA GLU A 200 -26.41 -16.54 13.01
C GLU A 200 -26.11 -15.44 11.98
N TYR A 201 -24.94 -15.48 11.36
CA TYR A 201 -24.57 -14.54 10.31
C TYR A 201 -25.47 -14.64 9.07
N PHE A 202 -25.74 -15.86 8.58
CA PHE A 202 -26.61 -16.06 7.42
C PHE A 202 -28.07 -15.78 7.74
N LYS A 203 -28.52 -16.13 8.95
CA LYS A 203 -29.86 -15.81 9.42
C LYS A 203 -30.07 -14.30 9.58
N GLY A 204 -29.06 -13.55 10.00
CA GLY A 204 -29.10 -12.08 10.03
C GLY A 204 -29.25 -11.44 8.65
N LYS A 205 -28.75 -12.08 7.58
CA LYS A 205 -28.94 -11.62 6.19
C LYS A 205 -30.23 -12.13 5.55
N HIS A 206 -30.68 -13.30 5.96
CA HIS A 206 -31.84 -13.98 5.41
C HIS A 206 -32.73 -14.52 6.55
N PRO A 207 -33.44 -13.64 7.28
CA PRO A 207 -34.22 -14.03 8.46
C PRO A 207 -35.38 -14.97 8.10
N ASP A 208 -36.01 -14.74 6.94
CA ASP A 208 -37.18 -15.49 6.47
C ASP A 208 -36.82 -16.78 5.72
N SER A 209 -35.53 -17.10 5.58
CA SER A 209 -35.08 -18.26 4.81
C SER A 209 -34.58 -19.39 5.73
N LEU A 210 -34.90 -20.63 5.36
CA LEU A 210 -34.30 -21.84 5.93
C LEU A 210 -32.87 -21.99 5.37
N ILE A 211 -31.88 -21.99 6.26
CA ILE A 211 -30.47 -22.05 5.87
C ILE A 211 -30.01 -23.51 5.80
N LEU A 212 -29.58 -23.95 4.61
CA LEU A 212 -28.93 -25.23 4.38
C LEU A 212 -27.44 -25.01 4.12
N MET A 213 -26.59 -25.42 5.05
CA MET A 213 -25.14 -25.30 4.91
C MET A 213 -24.54 -26.63 4.45
N ARG A 214 -23.72 -26.60 3.40
CA ARG A 214 -23.02 -27.80 2.94
C ARG A 214 -21.81 -28.05 3.84
N ASN A 215 -21.74 -29.25 4.41
CA ASN A 215 -20.62 -29.73 5.19
C ASN A 215 -20.17 -31.09 4.64
N GLY A 216 -19.19 -31.08 3.74
CA GLY A 216 -18.77 -32.27 2.99
C GLY A 216 -19.89 -32.79 2.08
N ASP A 217 -20.27 -34.05 2.30
CA ASP A 217 -21.29 -34.76 1.50
C ASP A 217 -22.72 -34.58 2.04
N ASN A 218 -22.94 -33.75 3.07
CA ASN A 218 -24.25 -33.54 3.66
C ASN A 218 -24.64 -32.05 3.68
N TYR A 219 -25.92 -31.76 3.52
CA TYR A 219 -26.51 -30.48 3.89
C TYR A 219 -26.99 -30.55 5.33
N ARG A 220 -26.70 -29.51 6.10
CA ARG A 220 -27.10 -29.36 7.52
C ARG A 220 -27.91 -28.10 7.76
N ALA A 221 -28.98 -28.24 8.54
CA ALA A 221 -29.71 -27.13 9.14
C ALA A 221 -29.49 -27.11 10.66
N LEU A 222 -29.67 -25.94 11.27
CA LEU A 222 -29.41 -25.70 12.69
C LEU A 222 -30.62 -25.10 13.41
N ASN A 223 -30.75 -25.42 14.69
CA ASN A 223 -31.71 -24.84 15.63
C ASN A 223 -33.15 -24.90 15.09
N GLU A 224 -33.82 -23.76 14.94
CA GLU A 224 -35.19 -23.66 14.42
C GLU A 224 -35.34 -24.18 12.99
N ASP A 225 -34.30 -24.01 12.16
CA ASP A 225 -34.32 -24.52 10.78
C ASP A 225 -34.15 -26.04 10.75
N ALA A 226 -33.45 -26.63 11.74
CA ALA A 226 -33.39 -28.09 11.89
C ALA A 226 -34.74 -28.68 12.28
N GLN A 227 -35.50 -27.99 13.13
CA GLN A 227 -36.83 -28.42 13.53
C GLN A 227 -37.81 -28.36 12.34
N LYS A 228 -37.81 -27.25 11.59
CA LYS A 228 -38.61 -27.13 10.34
C LYS A 228 -38.23 -28.20 9.30
N LEU A 229 -36.94 -28.50 9.18
CA LEU A 229 -36.47 -29.55 8.26
C LEU A 229 -36.97 -30.93 8.70
N SER A 230 -36.95 -31.21 10.00
CA SER A 230 -37.50 -32.43 10.60
C SER A 230 -39.00 -32.57 10.34
N ASP A 231 -39.77 -31.51 10.58
CA ASP A 231 -41.23 -31.55 10.44
C ASP A 231 -41.68 -31.75 8.99
N ILE A 232 -40.97 -31.17 8.01
CA ILE A 232 -41.37 -31.20 6.60
C ILE A 232 -40.84 -32.44 5.87
N LEU A 233 -39.62 -32.88 6.20
CA LEU A 233 -38.95 -33.98 5.48
C LEU A 233 -38.92 -35.30 6.27
N GLY A 234 -39.31 -35.30 7.54
CA GLY A 234 -39.23 -36.47 8.41
C GLY A 234 -37.79 -36.90 8.72
N ILE A 235 -36.86 -35.95 8.77
CA ILE A 235 -35.44 -36.20 9.06
C ILE A 235 -35.21 -35.99 10.55
N ASP A 236 -34.70 -37.01 11.25
CA ASP A 236 -34.43 -36.93 12.69
C ASP A 236 -33.48 -35.78 13.05
N ALA A 237 -33.99 -34.81 13.82
CA ALA A 237 -33.16 -33.76 14.42
C ALA A 237 -32.43 -34.31 15.66
N LYS A 238 -31.10 -34.16 15.68
CA LYS A 238 -30.21 -34.65 16.76
C LYS A 238 -29.54 -33.49 17.48
N LYS A 239 -29.11 -33.71 18.72
CA LYS A 239 -28.26 -32.74 19.43
C LYS A 239 -26.82 -32.80 18.89
N PRO A 240 -26.15 -31.66 18.64
CA PRO A 240 -24.75 -31.64 18.23
C PRO A 240 -23.81 -32.33 19.22
N ARG A 241 -22.67 -32.82 18.71
CA ARG A 241 -21.60 -33.40 19.54
C ARG A 241 -20.90 -32.36 20.42
N LEU A 242 -20.83 -31.09 19.99
CA LEU A 242 -20.30 -29.99 20.78
C LEU A 242 -21.40 -28.97 21.10
N LYS A 243 -21.49 -28.51 22.36
CA LYS A 243 -22.47 -27.49 22.79
C LYS A 243 -22.34 -26.14 22.06
N GLN A 244 -21.22 -25.90 21.37
CA GLN A 244 -20.94 -24.67 20.64
C GLN A 244 -21.45 -24.68 19.18
N ASP A 245 -22.00 -25.81 18.73
CA ASP A 245 -22.46 -26.02 17.36
C ASP A 245 -24.00 -25.86 17.21
N GLY A 246 -24.67 -25.25 18.19
CA GLY A 246 -26.12 -25.06 18.23
C GLY A 246 -26.87 -26.00 19.19
N SER A 247 -28.20 -25.94 19.19
CA SER A 247 -29.08 -26.75 20.06
C SER A 247 -29.62 -28.01 19.36
N LEU A 248 -29.90 -27.91 18.06
CA LEU A 248 -30.49 -28.97 17.22
C LEU A 248 -29.86 -28.96 15.82
N ILE A 249 -29.65 -30.14 15.24
CA ILE A 249 -29.11 -30.33 13.90
C ILE A 249 -29.94 -31.37 13.16
N ALA A 250 -30.29 -31.06 11.91
CA ALA A 250 -30.86 -32.03 10.97
C ALA A 250 -30.01 -32.05 9.70
N GLU A 251 -29.66 -33.25 9.23
CA GLU A 251 -28.71 -33.45 8.13
C GLU A 251 -29.24 -34.45 7.10
N PHE A 252 -28.98 -34.19 5.82
CA PHE A 252 -29.24 -35.15 4.75
C PHE A 252 -28.14 -35.14 3.67
N PRO A 253 -27.94 -36.26 2.94
CA PRO A 253 -26.94 -36.36 1.89
C PRO A 253 -27.15 -35.37 0.73
N TYR A 254 -26.07 -34.81 0.17
CA TYR A 254 -26.12 -33.80 -0.89
C TYR A 254 -26.92 -34.27 -2.11
N ASN A 255 -26.83 -35.56 -2.46
CA ASN A 255 -27.54 -36.17 -3.57
C ASN A 255 -29.07 -36.21 -3.38
N LYS A 256 -29.57 -35.94 -2.18
CA LYS A 256 -31.01 -35.82 -1.88
C LYS A 256 -31.53 -34.39 -1.97
N LEU A 257 -30.66 -33.39 -2.22
CA LEU A 257 -31.07 -31.99 -2.33
C LEU A 257 -32.16 -31.81 -3.40
N ASP A 258 -31.96 -32.33 -4.60
CA ASP A 258 -32.91 -32.15 -5.71
C ASP A 258 -34.28 -32.80 -5.44
N ALA A 259 -34.33 -33.81 -4.56
CA ALA A 259 -35.57 -34.44 -4.14
C ALA A 259 -36.28 -33.68 -3.00
N TYR A 260 -35.52 -33.01 -2.12
CA TYR A 260 -36.04 -32.36 -0.92
C TYR A 260 -36.32 -30.87 -1.11
N LEU A 261 -35.56 -30.20 -1.98
CA LEU A 261 -35.73 -28.78 -2.29
C LEU A 261 -37.15 -28.46 -2.77
N PRO A 262 -37.77 -29.22 -3.70
CA PRO A 262 -39.13 -28.96 -4.13
C PRO A 262 -40.16 -29.15 -3.00
N LYS A 263 -39.95 -30.10 -2.09
CA LYS A 263 -40.85 -30.34 -0.95
C LYS A 263 -40.82 -29.18 0.03
N LEU A 264 -39.63 -28.67 0.34
CA LEU A 264 -39.44 -27.53 1.23
C LEU A 264 -40.02 -26.23 0.65
N ILE A 265 -39.87 -26.01 -0.66
CA ILE A 265 -40.46 -24.85 -1.36
C ILE A 265 -41.99 -24.95 -1.38
N ARG A 266 -42.55 -26.14 -1.67
CA ARG A 266 -44.01 -26.36 -1.64
C ARG A 266 -44.62 -26.20 -0.25
N ALA A 267 -43.85 -26.46 0.80
CA ALA A 267 -44.23 -26.17 2.18
C ALA A 267 -44.16 -24.67 2.54
N GLY A 268 -43.88 -23.79 1.56
CA GLY A 268 -43.88 -22.34 1.74
C GLY A 268 -42.57 -21.75 2.28
N ASN A 269 -41.50 -22.55 2.38
CA ASN A 269 -40.21 -22.07 2.89
C ASN A 269 -39.35 -21.48 1.78
N ARG A 270 -38.76 -20.31 2.06
CA ARG A 270 -37.66 -19.76 1.28
C ARG A 270 -36.38 -20.45 1.73
N ILE A 271 -35.54 -20.91 0.81
CA ILE A 271 -34.37 -21.73 1.16
C ILE A 271 -33.11 -20.99 0.72
N ALA A 272 -32.14 -20.86 1.62
CA ALA A 272 -30.82 -20.34 1.32
C ALA A 272 -29.80 -21.48 1.39
N ILE A 273 -29.17 -21.80 0.25
CA ILE A 273 -28.13 -22.82 0.17
C ILE A 273 -26.78 -22.14 0.30
N VAL A 274 -25.98 -22.58 1.26
CA VAL A 274 -24.61 -22.11 1.49
C VAL A 274 -23.67 -23.25 1.11
N ASP A 275 -23.07 -23.16 -0.09
CA ASP A 275 -22.07 -24.11 -0.56
C ASP A 275 -20.66 -23.50 -0.35
N MET A 276 -19.85 -24.14 0.50
CA MET A 276 -18.45 -23.76 0.69
C MET A 276 -17.57 -24.70 -0.16
N PRO A 277 -16.65 -24.17 -0.99
CA PRO A 277 -15.76 -25.01 -1.78
C PRO A 277 -14.85 -25.84 -0.86
N VAL A 278 -15.05 -27.15 -0.85
CA VAL A 278 -14.16 -28.10 -0.16
C VAL A 278 -12.82 -28.07 -0.89
N ALA A 279 -11.75 -27.70 -0.18
CA ALA A 279 -10.39 -27.89 -0.68
C ALA A 279 -10.12 -29.39 -0.81
N GLU A 280 -9.77 -29.84 -2.02
CA GLU A 280 -9.39 -31.22 -2.31
C GLU A 280 -8.29 -31.68 -1.35
N GLN A 281 -8.60 -32.67 -0.50
CA GLN A 281 -7.62 -33.33 0.33
C GLN A 281 -6.90 -34.39 -0.52
N ASN A 282 -5.63 -34.10 -0.83
CA ASN A 282 -4.68 -35.09 -1.35
C ASN A 282 -4.50 -36.22 -0.34
N ASN A 283 -5.16 -37.36 -0.56
CA ASN A 283 -4.78 -38.64 0.04
C ASN A 283 -3.99 -39.44 -0.99
N GLN A 284 -2.67 -39.46 -0.83
CA GLN A 284 -1.79 -40.40 -1.53
C GLN A 284 -1.50 -41.60 -0.64
N LYS A 285 -1.75 -42.79 -1.22
CA LYS A 285 -1.15 -44.11 -0.97
C LYS A 285 -1.83 -45.05 0.03
N GLN A 286 -2.69 -45.90 -0.52
CA GLN A 286 -2.70 -47.37 -0.44
C GLN A 286 -3.60 -47.79 -1.61
N THR A 287 -3.11 -48.34 -2.72
CA THR A 287 -2.70 -49.74 -2.85
C THR A 287 -1.71 -49.91 -4.01
N ASP A 288 -0.52 -50.44 -3.72
CA ASP A 288 0.28 -51.16 -4.70
C ASP A 288 -0.22 -52.61 -4.79
N ASN A 289 -0.05 -53.18 -5.99
CA ASN A 289 -0.11 -54.60 -6.34
C ASN A 289 -1.48 -55.25 -6.56
N MET A 290 -1.99 -55.15 -7.80
CA MET A 290 -2.21 -56.35 -8.62
C MET A 290 -2.41 -56.02 -10.11
N LYS A 291 -1.71 -56.80 -10.95
CA LYS A 291 -1.96 -57.10 -12.39
C LYS A 291 -1.32 -56.20 -13.46
N LYS A 292 -0.02 -56.47 -13.63
CA LYS A 292 0.70 -56.79 -14.88
C LYS A 292 -0.18 -57.31 -16.05
N LYS A 293 0.27 -56.97 -17.27
CA LYS A 293 -0.06 -57.51 -18.62
C LYS A 293 -1.41 -57.00 -19.17
N THR A 294 -1.50 -56.41 -20.37
CA THR A 294 -0.91 -56.83 -21.65
C THR A 294 -1.06 -55.69 -22.68
N GLU A 295 -0.02 -55.38 -23.46
CA GLU A 295 -0.18 -54.79 -24.81
C GLU A 295 -0.69 -55.88 -25.78
N PRO A 296 -1.19 -55.51 -26.98
CA PRO A 296 -0.29 -55.54 -28.14
C PRO A 296 -0.46 -54.42 -29.20
N LYS A 297 0.66 -54.25 -29.92
CA LYS A 297 1.02 -53.48 -31.14
C LYS A 297 0.11 -53.60 -32.38
N LYS A 298 0.14 -52.55 -33.24
CA LYS A 298 0.69 -52.48 -34.65
C LYS A 298 0.30 -51.12 -35.31
N GLN A 299 1.19 -50.29 -35.87
CA GLN A 299 1.89 -50.32 -37.20
C GLN A 299 0.88 -50.31 -38.38
N GLU A 300 0.87 -49.41 -39.39
CA GLU A 300 1.90 -48.95 -40.39
C GLU A 300 1.32 -47.73 -41.19
N ASN A 301 2.06 -46.64 -41.52
CA ASN A 301 2.95 -46.32 -42.67
C ASN A 301 2.33 -45.94 -44.05
N LYS A 302 2.73 -44.76 -44.58
CA LYS A 302 3.43 -44.45 -45.89
C LYS A 302 3.17 -42.97 -46.30
N ALA A 303 4.18 -42.08 -46.43
CA ALA A 303 5.18 -41.88 -47.51
C ALA A 303 4.50 -41.44 -48.84
N GLU A 304 4.89 -40.41 -49.61
CA GLU A 304 6.17 -39.85 -50.12
C GLU A 304 5.80 -38.51 -50.84
N LYS A 305 6.65 -37.55 -51.27
CA LYS A 305 7.95 -37.59 -51.97
C LYS A 305 8.57 -36.18 -52.07
N ALA A 306 9.88 -36.13 -52.32
CA ALA A 306 10.76 -34.96 -52.45
C ALA A 306 11.30 -34.78 -53.88
N GLU A 307 11.90 -33.61 -54.18
CA GLU A 307 13.06 -33.36 -55.08
C GLU A 307 13.44 -31.86 -54.94
N VAL A 308 14.62 -31.38 -54.49
CA VAL A 308 16.05 -31.50 -54.85
C VAL A 308 16.51 -30.64 -56.04
N ARG A 309 17.44 -29.69 -55.77
CA ARG A 309 18.73 -29.37 -56.46
C ARG A 309 19.21 -27.97 -55.97
N ALA A 310 20.26 -27.85 -55.14
CA ALA A 310 21.71 -27.97 -55.38
C ALA A 310 22.33 -26.83 -56.23
N GLY A 311 23.34 -26.14 -55.68
CA GLY A 311 24.19 -25.19 -56.43
C GLY A 311 25.04 -24.23 -55.58
N THR A 312 26.35 -24.50 -55.48
CA THR A 312 27.38 -23.97 -54.57
C THR A 312 28.12 -22.69 -55.05
N LYS A 313 28.86 -22.06 -54.10
CA LYS A 313 30.14 -21.26 -54.16
C LYS A 313 30.03 -19.71 -54.05
N VAL A 314 30.51 -19.04 -52.96
CA VAL A 314 31.92 -18.69 -52.54
C VAL A 314 32.46 -17.53 -53.42
N GLN A 315 32.91 -16.34 -52.98
CA GLN A 315 33.92 -15.95 -51.96
C GLN A 315 34.05 -14.40 -51.83
N ALA A 316 34.67 -13.96 -50.71
CA ALA A 316 35.58 -12.81 -50.50
C ALA A 316 35.11 -11.34 -50.73
N GLU A 317 34.95 -10.53 -49.68
CA GLU A 317 35.93 -9.61 -49.03
C GLU A 317 36.16 -8.29 -49.78
N THR A 318 35.72 -7.14 -49.20
CA THR A 318 36.56 -5.96 -48.85
C THR A 318 35.71 -4.80 -48.29
N GLN A 319 36.11 -4.24 -47.13
CA GLN A 319 35.86 -2.85 -46.71
C GLN A 319 36.98 -1.95 -47.30
N PRO A 320 37.15 -0.62 -47.03
CA PRO A 320 36.33 0.41 -46.33
C PRO A 320 36.31 1.80 -47.04
N LYS A 321 35.68 2.80 -46.36
CA LYS A 321 35.96 4.26 -46.28
C LYS A 321 34.87 5.21 -46.79
N VAL A 322 34.20 5.96 -45.89
CA VAL A 322 34.48 7.35 -45.41
C VAL A 322 33.76 8.38 -46.29
N GLU A 323 32.80 9.12 -45.71
CA GLU A 323 32.75 10.59 -45.60
C GLU A 323 31.34 11.10 -45.25
N LYS A 324 31.27 11.87 -44.17
CA LYS A 324 30.26 12.92 -43.89
C LYS A 324 30.86 14.22 -44.43
N PRO A 325 30.08 15.25 -44.87
CA PRO A 325 29.53 16.20 -43.88
C PRO A 325 28.27 17.03 -44.26
N LYS A 326 27.60 17.55 -43.20
CA LYS A 326 26.89 18.87 -43.03
C LYS A 326 25.78 19.26 -44.05
N GLY A 327 24.64 19.86 -43.70
CA GLY A 327 24.05 20.41 -42.46
C GLY A 327 22.93 21.43 -42.81
N LYS A 328 22.05 21.74 -41.84
CA LYS A 328 21.18 22.97 -41.69
C LYS A 328 20.05 23.19 -42.73
N ASP A 329 18.86 23.73 -42.48
CA ASP A 329 18.12 24.35 -41.35
C ASP A 329 16.60 24.39 -41.71
N ALA A 330 15.75 24.67 -40.70
CA ALA A 330 14.43 25.35 -40.72
C ALA A 330 13.09 24.63 -41.05
N GLU A 331 12.17 24.74 -40.06
CA GLU A 331 10.70 24.93 -40.05
C GLU A 331 9.82 24.24 -41.13
N THR A 332 8.70 23.55 -40.84
CA THR A 332 7.50 24.03 -40.13
C THR A 332 6.52 22.85 -39.90
N SER A 333 5.76 22.91 -38.80
CA SER A 333 4.38 22.41 -38.55
C SER A 333 3.76 21.18 -39.25
N GLU A 334 3.22 20.29 -38.40
CA GLU A 334 1.93 19.58 -38.51
C GLU A 334 1.61 18.66 -39.70
N LYS A 335 1.56 17.34 -39.45
CA LYS A 335 0.29 16.59 -39.30
C LYS A 335 0.54 15.12 -38.96
N GLN A 336 -0.43 14.58 -38.23
CA GLN A 336 -0.52 13.23 -37.71
C GLN A 336 -0.49 12.15 -38.79
N SER A 337 0.14 11.02 -38.49
CA SER A 337 -0.38 9.70 -38.85
C SER A 337 -0.17 8.73 -37.70
N GLU A 338 -1.29 8.19 -37.23
CA GLU A 338 -1.36 7.11 -36.27
C GLU A 338 -0.82 5.84 -36.93
N GLU A 339 0.39 5.43 -36.55
CA GLU A 339 0.83 4.05 -36.73
C GLU A 339 1.00 3.40 -35.36
N GLN A 340 0.17 2.38 -35.14
CA GLN A 340 0.26 1.42 -34.06
C GLN A 340 1.64 0.76 -34.07
N LYS A 341 2.61 1.35 -33.38
CA LYS A 341 3.88 0.70 -33.05
C LYS A 341 3.65 -0.28 -31.92
N GLU A 342 3.48 -1.55 -32.30
CA GLU A 342 3.85 -2.69 -31.48
C GLU A 342 5.19 -2.39 -30.78
N THR A 343 5.15 -2.25 -29.45
CA THR A 343 6.27 -1.77 -28.66
C THR A 343 7.34 -2.86 -28.62
N LYS A 344 8.37 -2.76 -29.47
CA LYS A 344 9.63 -3.49 -29.27
C LYS A 344 10.09 -3.24 -27.84
N ARG A 345 10.09 -4.27 -26.99
CA ARG A 345 10.58 -4.18 -25.61
C ARG A 345 12.04 -3.73 -25.66
N ARG A 346 12.31 -2.51 -25.22
CA ARG A 346 13.68 -1.99 -25.08
C ARG A 346 14.44 -2.91 -24.13
N GLU A 347 15.67 -3.27 -24.50
CA GLU A 347 16.56 -4.03 -23.63
C GLU A 347 16.80 -3.26 -22.32
N PRO A 348 16.91 -3.97 -21.18
CA PRO A 348 17.11 -3.31 -19.90
C PRO A 348 18.45 -2.58 -19.88
N GLN A 349 18.46 -1.35 -19.35
CA GLN A 349 19.67 -0.55 -19.20
C GLN A 349 20.66 -1.19 -18.21
N MET A 350 20.15 -1.90 -17.21
CA MET A 350 20.95 -2.76 -16.31
C MET A 350 20.06 -3.82 -15.63
N VAL A 351 20.69 -4.82 -15.02
CA VAL A 351 20.04 -5.82 -14.17
C VAL A 351 20.65 -5.73 -12.77
N THR A 352 19.82 -5.65 -11.73
CA THR A 352 20.30 -5.57 -10.35
C THR A 352 20.87 -6.91 -9.88
N VAL A 353 21.60 -6.91 -8.75
CA VAL A 353 22.12 -8.12 -8.10
C VAL A 353 20.99 -9.11 -7.73
N ASN A 354 19.75 -8.62 -7.61
CA ASN A 354 18.55 -9.42 -7.34
C ASN A 354 17.84 -9.92 -8.61
N GLY A 355 18.39 -9.65 -9.81
CA GLY A 355 17.81 -10.04 -11.10
C GLY A 355 16.73 -9.10 -11.63
N GLU A 356 16.51 -7.95 -11.00
CA GLU A 356 15.47 -6.97 -11.41
C GLU A 356 15.97 -6.14 -12.59
N LYS A 357 15.12 -5.92 -13.59
CA LYS A 357 15.48 -5.20 -14.81
C LYS A 357 15.21 -3.70 -14.65
N VAL A 358 16.26 -2.89 -14.71
CA VAL A 358 16.13 -1.44 -14.83
C VAL A 358 15.88 -1.09 -16.29
N THR A 359 14.65 -0.82 -16.66
CA THR A 359 14.27 -0.60 -18.08
C THR A 359 14.38 0.85 -18.52
N HIS A 360 14.29 1.80 -17.58
CA HIS A 360 14.32 3.22 -17.90
C HIS A 360 14.72 4.06 -16.68
N GLY A 361 16.02 4.29 -16.49
CA GLY A 361 16.60 5.32 -15.65
C GLY A 361 16.85 6.59 -16.46
N HIS A 362 16.34 7.72 -15.99
CA HIS A 362 16.63 9.04 -16.59
C HIS A 362 16.49 10.14 -15.54
N ALA A 363 17.16 11.25 -15.81
CA ALA A 363 16.94 12.50 -15.09
C ALA A 363 16.06 13.45 -15.91
N PHE A 364 15.25 14.25 -15.20
CA PHE A 364 14.36 15.24 -15.79
C PHE A 364 14.29 16.50 -14.91
N GLN A 365 14.04 17.64 -15.55
CA GLN A 365 13.87 18.93 -14.89
C GLN A 365 12.43 19.09 -14.41
N SER A 366 12.21 19.73 -13.27
CA SER A 366 10.88 19.95 -12.73
C SER A 366 10.12 21.06 -13.45
N ASN A 367 8.90 20.75 -13.88
CA ASN A 367 7.99 21.71 -14.52
C ASN A 367 7.60 22.90 -13.62
N LEU A 368 7.70 22.75 -12.30
CA LEU A 368 7.33 23.79 -11.33
C LEU A 368 8.52 24.64 -10.86
N ASN A 369 9.74 24.12 -11.01
CA ASN A 369 10.97 24.71 -10.50
C ASN A 369 12.09 24.31 -11.46
N PRO A 370 12.44 25.17 -12.43
CA PRO A 370 13.47 24.86 -13.41
C PRO A 370 14.83 24.51 -12.79
N ASP A 371 15.16 25.06 -11.63
CA ASP A 371 16.45 24.77 -10.97
C ASP A 371 16.53 23.38 -10.34
N LYS A 372 15.41 22.65 -10.26
CA LYS A 372 15.35 21.33 -9.63
C LYS A 372 15.32 20.22 -10.66
N TRP A 373 16.32 19.37 -10.61
CA TRP A 373 16.42 18.15 -11.40
C TRP A 373 16.15 16.92 -10.54
N TYR A 374 15.49 15.92 -11.12
CA TYR A 374 15.12 14.70 -10.45
C TYR A 374 15.59 13.50 -11.24
N PHE A 375 16.09 12.49 -10.55
CA PHE A 375 16.43 11.19 -11.13
C PHE A 375 15.37 10.15 -10.77
N THR A 376 14.92 9.39 -11.76
CA THR A 376 13.95 8.31 -11.56
C THR A 376 14.28 7.11 -12.42
N ALA A 377 13.97 5.91 -11.91
CA ALA A 377 14.16 4.66 -12.66
C ALA A 377 12.91 3.77 -12.64
N ARG A 378 12.79 2.88 -13.62
CA ARG A 378 11.81 1.79 -13.65
C ARG A 378 12.47 0.46 -13.35
N LEU A 379 12.09 -0.17 -12.25
CA LEU A 379 12.49 -1.54 -11.87
C LEU A 379 11.36 -2.52 -12.17
N ASP A 380 11.60 -3.48 -13.05
CA ASP A 380 10.60 -4.46 -13.52
C ASP A 380 9.29 -3.81 -13.99
N GLY A 381 9.41 -2.65 -14.63
CA GLY A 381 8.27 -1.85 -15.10
C GLY A 381 7.60 -0.97 -14.04
N ASN A 382 7.99 -1.07 -12.77
CA ASN A 382 7.51 -0.20 -11.70
C ASN A 382 8.35 1.07 -11.60
N GLN A 383 7.70 2.23 -11.72
CA GLN A 383 8.34 3.54 -11.55
C GLN A 383 8.73 3.77 -10.09
N LEU A 384 10.00 4.08 -9.84
CA LEU A 384 10.48 4.56 -8.55
C LEU A 384 10.10 6.02 -8.32
N ARG A 385 10.06 6.44 -7.05
CA ARG A 385 9.78 7.84 -6.68
C ARG A 385 10.96 8.72 -7.07
N PRO A 386 10.77 9.79 -7.87
CA PRO A 386 11.84 10.68 -8.27
C PRO A 386 12.60 11.26 -7.06
N GLN A 387 13.93 11.25 -7.13
CA GLN A 387 14.81 11.79 -6.10
C GLN A 387 15.47 13.07 -6.61
N LEU A 388 15.54 14.09 -5.76
CA LEU A 388 16.20 15.35 -6.10
C LEU A 388 17.68 15.10 -6.34
N MET A 389 18.20 15.57 -7.48
CA MET A 389 19.59 15.41 -7.85
C MET A 389 20.49 16.47 -7.23
N LYS A 390 21.73 16.07 -6.93
CA LYS A 390 22.81 16.98 -6.57
C LYS A 390 23.26 17.77 -7.80
N PRO A 391 23.61 19.07 -7.67
CA PRO A 391 24.03 19.89 -8.80
C PRO A 391 25.20 19.30 -9.61
N GLU A 392 26.14 18.63 -8.94
CA GLU A 392 27.30 17.99 -9.58
C GLU A 392 26.86 16.84 -10.50
N ASP A 393 25.93 16.00 -10.03
CA ASP A 393 25.38 14.88 -10.81
C ASP A 393 24.53 15.38 -11.99
N VAL A 394 23.86 16.52 -11.85
CA VAL A 394 23.10 17.16 -12.95
C VAL A 394 24.04 17.62 -14.05
N ALA A 395 25.12 18.33 -13.68
CA ALA A 395 26.13 18.78 -14.63
C ALA A 395 26.78 17.58 -15.35
N ALA A 396 27.13 16.53 -14.61
CA ALA A 396 27.68 15.29 -15.17
C ALA A 396 26.66 14.57 -16.09
N TYR A 397 25.38 14.56 -15.74
CA TYR A 397 24.33 13.95 -16.56
C TYR A 397 24.10 14.71 -17.87
N GLN A 398 24.07 16.04 -17.82
CA GLN A 398 23.93 16.87 -19.01
C GLN A 398 25.12 16.69 -19.98
N LYS A 399 26.33 16.50 -19.44
CA LYS A 399 27.54 16.18 -20.20
C LYS A 399 27.63 14.71 -20.62
N ARG A 400 26.70 13.85 -20.17
CA ARG A 400 26.70 12.38 -20.36
C ARG A 400 27.95 11.69 -19.79
N GLU A 401 28.53 12.27 -18.74
CA GLU A 401 29.71 11.76 -18.04
C GLU A 401 29.35 10.78 -16.91
N ILE A 402 28.08 10.77 -16.46
CA ILE A 402 27.57 9.87 -15.41
C ILE A 402 26.65 8.80 -16.01
N SER A 403 26.81 7.55 -15.58
CA SER A 403 26.01 6.42 -16.05
C SER A 403 24.72 6.26 -15.23
N VAL A 404 23.74 5.55 -15.79
CA VAL A 404 22.50 5.18 -15.06
C VAL A 404 22.81 4.31 -13.84
N GLU A 405 23.85 3.50 -13.89
CA GLU A 405 24.28 2.66 -12.76
C GLU A 405 24.78 3.53 -11.59
N THR A 406 25.63 4.52 -11.87
CA THR A 406 26.11 5.46 -10.85
C THR A 406 24.96 6.27 -10.25
N LEU A 407 24.01 6.73 -11.08
CA LEU A 407 22.81 7.42 -10.59
C LEU A 407 21.93 6.49 -9.73
N MET A 408 21.77 5.23 -10.11
CA MET A 408 21.08 4.24 -9.29
C MET A 408 21.76 4.03 -7.93
N GLN A 409 23.10 4.00 -7.89
CA GLN A 409 23.87 3.91 -6.64
C GLN A 409 23.70 5.15 -5.76
N ASN A 410 23.73 6.35 -6.35
CA ASN A 410 23.64 7.61 -5.62
C ASN A 410 22.23 7.85 -5.02
N TYR A 411 21.17 7.50 -5.76
CA TYR A 411 19.79 7.89 -5.41
C TYR A 411 18.92 6.71 -4.96
N TYR A 412 19.26 5.47 -5.33
CA TYR A 412 18.52 4.26 -4.96
C TYR A 412 19.45 3.11 -4.49
N PRO A 413 20.38 3.35 -3.55
CA PRO A 413 21.40 2.36 -3.18
C PRO A 413 20.81 1.04 -2.69
N THR A 414 19.70 1.09 -1.93
CA THR A 414 19.02 -0.10 -1.40
C THR A 414 18.41 -0.99 -2.48
N LYS A 415 18.14 -0.46 -3.68
CA LYS A 415 17.61 -1.25 -4.80
C LYS A 415 18.67 -2.14 -5.45
N LEU A 416 19.94 -1.81 -5.27
CA LEU A 416 21.07 -2.56 -5.81
C LEU A 416 21.63 -3.58 -4.80
N GLN A 417 21.28 -3.44 -3.51
CA GLN A 417 21.74 -4.34 -2.46
C GLN A 417 21.03 -5.70 -2.50
N LYS A 418 21.75 -6.74 -2.08
CA LYS A 418 21.20 -8.10 -1.98
C LYS A 418 20.07 -8.16 -0.95
N LYS A 419 18.91 -8.66 -1.38
CA LYS A 419 17.77 -8.86 -0.48
C LYS A 419 18.01 -10.03 0.47
N VAL A 420 17.63 -9.83 1.72
CA VAL A 420 17.55 -10.85 2.76
C VAL A 420 16.38 -11.79 2.42
N THR A 421 16.56 -13.08 2.65
CA THR A 421 15.48 -14.05 2.38
C THR A 421 14.30 -13.81 3.33
N PRO A 422 13.05 -14.13 2.94
CA PRO A 422 11.90 -13.98 3.83
C PRO A 422 11.97 -14.82 5.11
N GLU A 423 12.79 -15.87 5.10
CA GLU A 423 13.03 -16.76 6.25
C GLU A 423 14.01 -16.12 7.21
N GLU A 424 15.17 -15.67 6.73
CA GLU A 424 16.15 -14.90 7.51
C GLU A 424 15.51 -13.66 8.13
N PHE A 425 14.73 -12.90 7.36
CA PHE A 425 14.07 -11.68 7.84
C PHE A 425 13.10 -11.95 9.00
N LYS A 426 12.44 -13.11 9.04
CA LYS A 426 11.50 -13.47 10.12
C LYS A 426 12.19 -14.15 11.30
N ALA A 427 13.22 -14.93 11.03
CA ALA A 427 13.96 -15.66 12.04
C ALA A 427 14.92 -14.75 12.82
N ASP A 428 15.40 -13.67 12.20
CA ASP A 428 16.38 -12.78 12.81
C ASP A 428 15.73 -11.74 13.75
N ASN A 429 15.32 -12.22 14.92
CA ASN A 429 14.82 -11.43 16.04
C ASN A 429 15.78 -11.40 17.25
N LYS A 430 17.03 -11.82 17.07
CA LYS A 430 18.04 -11.85 18.13
C LYS A 430 19.12 -10.83 17.85
N LEU A 431 19.41 -10.00 18.84
CA LEU A 431 20.55 -9.11 18.84
C LEU A 431 21.86 -9.92 18.93
N SER A 432 22.96 -9.31 18.53
CA SER A 432 24.32 -9.86 18.52
C SER A 432 24.82 -10.27 19.91
N ASP A 433 24.26 -9.70 20.97
CA ASP A 433 24.54 -10.09 22.36
C ASP A 433 23.61 -11.20 22.89
N GLY A 434 22.75 -11.75 22.03
CA GLY A 434 21.83 -12.84 22.33
C GLY A 434 20.47 -12.40 22.88
N ARG A 435 20.25 -11.11 23.16
CA ARG A 435 18.94 -10.61 23.60
C ARG A 435 17.89 -10.74 22.49
N VAL A 436 16.67 -11.11 22.86
CA VAL A 436 15.55 -11.29 21.92
C VAL A 436 14.75 -10.01 21.80
N ILE A 437 14.37 -9.66 20.58
CA ILE A 437 13.44 -8.57 20.28
C ILE A 437 12.01 -9.13 20.42
N ASP A 438 11.30 -8.67 21.45
CA ASP A 438 9.92 -9.10 21.74
C ASP A 438 8.95 -8.54 20.71
N ARG A 439 9.15 -7.28 20.32
CA ARG A 439 8.28 -6.59 19.38
C ARG A 439 9.04 -5.50 18.66
N MET A 440 8.92 -5.44 17.34
CA MET A 440 9.37 -4.32 16.51
C MET A 440 8.24 -3.88 15.60
N VAL A 441 7.97 -2.58 15.57
CA VAL A 441 6.94 -1.95 14.73
C VAL A 441 7.51 -0.71 14.09
N ILE A 442 7.27 -0.57 12.79
CA ILE A 442 7.51 0.68 12.06
C ILE A 442 6.15 1.29 11.73
N TYR A 443 5.93 2.54 12.14
CA TYR A 443 4.68 3.25 11.94
C TYR A 443 4.95 4.71 11.57
N LYS A 444 3.94 5.39 11.02
CA LYS A 444 4.02 6.81 10.71
C LYS A 444 3.39 7.58 11.87
N GLU A 445 4.06 8.62 12.36
CA GLU A 445 3.51 9.47 13.42
C GLU A 445 2.31 10.26 12.86
N HIS A 446 1.19 10.20 13.56
CA HIS A 446 -0.08 10.81 13.16
C HIS A 446 -0.56 11.86 14.15
N ASP A 447 0.08 11.96 15.30
CA ASP A 447 -0.24 12.96 16.31
C ASP A 447 0.21 14.36 15.82
N GLU A 448 -0.77 15.23 15.55
CA GLU A 448 -0.54 16.58 15.05
C GLU A 448 0.11 17.50 16.08
N SER A 449 0.09 17.15 17.38
CA SER A 449 0.76 17.93 18.41
C SER A 449 2.26 17.70 18.45
N ARG A 450 2.80 16.81 17.62
CA ARG A 450 4.22 16.46 17.62
C ARG A 450 4.96 17.07 16.43
N ASP A 451 6.17 17.55 16.69
CA ASP A 451 7.07 18.09 15.66
C ASP A 451 7.53 17.05 14.62
N ASP A 452 7.37 15.76 14.94
CA ASP A 452 7.68 14.65 14.05
C ASP A 452 6.46 14.04 13.36
N VAL A 453 5.31 14.74 13.36
CA VAL A 453 4.11 14.32 12.63
C VAL A 453 4.44 14.02 11.16
N GLY A 454 3.92 12.91 10.67
CA GLY A 454 4.13 12.42 9.32
C GLY A 454 5.48 11.76 9.06
N LYS A 455 6.41 11.73 10.03
CA LYS A 455 7.66 10.97 9.91
C LYS A 455 7.46 9.51 10.31
N TYR A 456 8.26 8.62 9.75
CA TYR A 456 8.25 7.21 10.15
C TYR A 456 9.09 7.01 11.41
N LYS A 457 8.58 6.19 12.34
CA LYS A 457 9.23 5.85 13.59
C LYS A 457 9.36 4.34 13.70
N ILE A 458 10.49 3.91 14.24
CA ILE A 458 10.71 2.56 14.69
C ILE A 458 10.44 2.52 16.20
N CYS A 459 9.65 1.56 16.63
CA CYS A 459 9.40 1.25 18.04
C CYS A 459 9.78 -0.21 18.27
N THR A 460 10.58 -0.44 19.31
CA THR A 460 11.05 -1.77 19.66
C THR A 460 10.92 -2.02 21.16
N GLN A 461 10.73 -3.29 21.50
CA GLN A 461 10.73 -3.80 22.85
C GLN A 461 11.76 -4.93 22.96
N VAL A 462 12.67 -4.80 23.92
CA VAL A 462 13.69 -5.80 24.26
C VAL A 462 13.64 -6.00 25.78
N GLY A 463 13.07 -7.11 26.22
CA GLY A 463 12.73 -7.36 27.61
C GLY A 463 11.78 -6.30 28.16
N ASN A 464 12.21 -5.62 29.23
CA ASN A 464 11.45 -4.56 29.88
C ASN A 464 11.66 -3.17 29.26
N GLN A 465 12.60 -3.04 28.32
CA GLN A 465 12.91 -1.75 27.71
C GLN A 465 12.04 -1.53 26.47
N LYS A 466 11.30 -0.42 26.46
CA LYS A 466 10.57 0.07 25.28
C LYS A 466 11.20 1.37 24.81
N MET A 467 11.46 1.45 23.52
CA MET A 467 12.13 2.60 22.94
C MET A 467 11.61 2.90 21.54
N SER A 468 11.65 4.18 21.18
CA SER A 468 11.19 4.65 19.87
C SER A 468 12.09 5.77 19.36
N ARG A 469 12.30 5.78 18.04
CA ARG A 469 13.12 6.79 17.35
C ARG A 469 12.57 7.03 15.95
N THR A 470 12.73 8.26 15.46
CA THR A 470 12.42 8.64 14.08
C THR A 470 13.43 8.01 13.14
N MET A 471 12.96 7.33 12.10
CA MET A 471 13.81 6.63 11.14
C MET A 471 14.41 7.59 10.12
N SER A 472 15.67 7.34 9.75
CA SER A 472 16.27 7.95 8.57
C SER A 472 15.64 7.41 7.28
N HIS A 473 15.76 8.16 6.19
CA HIS A 473 15.27 7.71 4.88
C HIS A 473 15.97 6.43 4.42
N GLU A 474 17.27 6.32 4.69
CA GLU A 474 18.08 5.14 4.37
C GLU A 474 17.59 3.89 5.10
N ASP A 475 17.34 3.99 6.40
CA ASP A 475 16.88 2.87 7.22
C ASP A 475 15.47 2.43 6.83
N LEU A 476 14.62 3.40 6.49
CA LEU A 476 13.26 3.15 6.03
C LEU A 476 13.28 2.38 4.70
N ASN A 477 14.10 2.83 3.75
CA ASN A 477 14.27 2.15 2.47
C ASN A 477 14.88 0.76 2.67
N ALA A 478 15.89 0.62 3.54
CA ALA A 478 16.52 -0.65 3.83
C ALA A 478 15.52 -1.70 4.38
N TYR A 479 14.62 -1.25 5.26
CA TYR A 479 13.56 -2.08 5.81
C TYR A 479 12.54 -2.51 4.74
N PHE A 480 11.99 -1.56 3.97
CA PHE A 480 10.96 -1.87 2.97
C PHE A 480 11.50 -2.66 1.78
N ASP A 481 12.77 -2.47 1.44
CA ASP A 481 13.44 -3.21 0.37
C ASP A 481 13.96 -4.58 0.82
N ARG A 482 13.88 -4.87 2.12
CA ARG A 482 14.36 -6.11 2.76
C ARG A 482 15.84 -6.37 2.52
N VAL A 483 16.65 -5.33 2.62
CA VAL A 483 18.13 -5.42 2.52
C VAL A 483 18.81 -5.37 3.89
N THR A 484 18.02 -5.28 4.95
CA THR A 484 18.45 -5.40 6.35
C THR A 484 17.50 -6.33 7.11
N THR A 485 17.98 -6.86 8.23
CA THR A 485 17.16 -7.68 9.14
C THR A 485 16.60 -6.83 10.28
N PRO A 486 15.51 -7.27 10.93
CA PRO A 486 14.97 -6.59 12.10
C PRO A 486 16.02 -6.40 13.21
N ALA A 487 16.82 -7.43 13.52
CA ALA A 487 17.89 -7.34 14.51
C ALA A 487 18.92 -6.26 14.17
N LYS A 488 19.49 -6.29 12.96
CA LYS A 488 20.46 -5.28 12.51
C LYS A 488 19.88 -3.87 12.52
N LEU A 489 18.60 -3.73 12.16
CA LEU A 489 17.94 -2.43 12.16
C LEU A 489 17.74 -1.88 13.57
N VAL A 490 17.35 -2.75 14.52
CA VAL A 490 17.23 -2.39 15.93
C VAL A 490 18.59 -2.02 16.50
N GLU A 491 19.64 -2.81 16.25
CA GLU A 491 21.00 -2.48 16.70
C GLU A 491 21.44 -1.12 16.16
N LYS A 492 21.31 -0.89 14.85
CA LYS A 492 21.71 0.39 14.24
C LYS A 492 21.01 1.59 14.88
N ASN A 493 19.73 1.46 15.23
CA ASN A 493 18.93 2.56 15.76
C ASN A 493 18.98 2.71 17.28
N PHE A 494 19.25 1.63 18.01
CA PHE A 494 19.03 1.55 19.45
C PHE A 494 20.19 0.96 20.25
N ALA A 495 21.31 0.58 19.63
CA ALA A 495 22.43 -0.04 20.34
C ALA A 495 22.98 0.83 21.48
N GLU A 496 22.95 2.16 21.37
CA GLU A 496 23.26 3.07 22.48
C GLU A 496 22.27 2.91 23.65
N GLN A 497 20.96 2.92 23.36
CA GLN A 497 19.92 2.84 24.38
C GLN A 497 19.89 1.48 25.07
N LEU A 498 20.24 0.44 24.32
CA LEU A 498 20.40 -0.94 24.78
C LEU A 498 21.75 -1.19 25.46
N HIS A 499 22.63 -0.19 25.51
CA HIS A 499 23.99 -0.26 26.07
C HIS A 499 24.82 -1.39 25.46
N MET A 500 24.77 -1.56 24.15
CA MET A 500 25.48 -2.64 23.45
C MET A 500 26.94 -2.28 23.18
N ALA A 501 27.83 -3.27 23.34
CA ALA A 501 29.25 -3.11 23.00
C ALA A 501 29.45 -2.78 21.51
N SER A 502 28.59 -3.30 20.63
CA SER A 502 28.63 -3.02 19.19
C SER A 502 28.54 -1.53 18.86
N PHE A 503 27.81 -0.75 19.66
CA PHE A 503 27.74 0.71 19.52
C PHE A 503 29.06 1.39 19.88
N TYR A 504 29.76 0.92 20.91
CA TYR A 504 30.98 1.57 21.40
C TYR A 504 32.24 1.17 20.63
N ASN A 505 32.23 0.00 19.99
CA ASN A 505 33.36 -0.52 19.21
C ASN A 505 33.75 0.37 18.01
N GLN A 506 32.87 1.25 17.55
CA GLN A 506 33.18 2.22 16.49
C GLN A 506 34.10 3.36 16.98
N PHE A 507 34.18 3.61 18.29
CA PHE A 507 34.98 4.69 18.86
C PHE A 507 36.36 4.18 19.24
N LYS A 508 37.37 4.62 18.49
CA LYS A 508 38.78 4.36 18.78
C LYS A 508 39.45 5.66 19.18
N LEU A 509 40.17 5.62 20.30
CA LEU A 509 40.87 6.79 20.83
C LEU A 509 42.07 7.10 19.95
N GLU A 510 42.25 8.37 19.64
CA GLU A 510 43.39 8.86 18.87
C GLU A 510 44.71 8.67 19.63
N ASP A 511 45.80 8.36 18.91
CA ASP A 511 47.10 8.07 19.52
C ASP A 511 47.69 9.25 20.31
N GLY A 512 48.54 9.00 21.31
CA GLY A 512 49.20 10.07 22.06
C GLY A 512 48.34 10.73 23.14
N VAL A 513 47.25 10.07 23.55
CA VAL A 513 46.62 10.30 24.85
C VAL A 513 47.38 9.49 25.89
N LYS A 514 47.85 10.15 26.95
CA LYS A 514 48.59 9.52 28.06
C LYS A 514 47.63 8.86 29.05
N GLU A 515 46.56 9.56 29.41
CA GLU A 515 45.60 9.07 30.39
C GLU A 515 44.19 9.56 30.09
N VAL A 516 43.20 8.68 30.24
CA VAL A 516 41.78 9.04 30.24
C VAL A 516 41.23 8.94 31.67
N LYS A 517 40.56 10.01 32.11
CA LYS A 517 39.94 10.13 33.42
C LYS A 517 38.43 10.27 33.27
N VAL A 518 37.68 9.50 34.05
CA VAL A 518 36.24 9.65 34.22
C VAL A 518 36.00 9.91 35.70
N ALA A 519 35.47 11.09 36.03
CA ALA A 519 35.32 11.53 37.41
C ALA A 519 34.00 12.26 37.63
N LYS A 520 33.48 12.17 38.86
CA LYS A 520 32.30 12.91 39.29
C LYS A 520 32.71 14.36 39.62
N GLN A 521 32.03 15.30 39.01
CA GLN A 521 32.21 16.74 39.22
C GLN A 521 31.48 17.20 40.50
N LEU A 522 31.73 18.43 40.92
CA LEU A 522 31.13 19.02 42.13
C LEU A 522 29.60 19.09 42.09
N ASP A 523 29.04 19.26 40.89
CA ASP A 523 27.61 19.24 40.60
C ASP A 523 27.00 17.82 40.60
N GLY A 524 27.83 16.80 40.86
CA GLY A 524 27.46 15.40 40.87
C GLY A 524 27.42 14.72 39.50
N GLN A 525 27.73 15.44 38.41
CA GLN A 525 27.74 14.88 37.07
C GLN A 525 29.06 14.17 36.76
N TRP A 526 29.00 13.00 36.13
CA TRP A 526 30.19 12.31 35.65
C TRP A 526 30.65 12.92 34.34
N ALA A 527 31.94 13.27 34.26
CA ALA A 527 32.57 13.80 33.07
C ALA A 527 33.83 13.00 32.70
N VAL A 528 34.12 12.97 31.40
CA VAL A 528 35.33 12.39 30.83
C VAL A 528 36.29 13.49 30.40
N SER A 529 37.59 13.31 30.67
CA SER A 529 38.67 14.11 30.12
C SER A 529 39.88 13.24 29.77
N ALA A 530 40.68 13.71 28.83
CA ALA A 530 41.91 13.10 28.37
C ALA A 530 43.11 14.02 28.61
N ASP A 531 44.18 13.47 29.16
CA ASP A 531 45.48 14.09 29.36
C ASP A 531 46.42 13.65 28.22
N LEU A 532 47.00 14.63 27.50
CA LEU A 532 47.93 14.42 26.40
C LEU A 532 49.40 14.69 26.83
N GLY A 533 49.68 14.75 28.14
CA GLY A 533 51.00 15.03 28.70
C GLY A 533 51.44 16.46 28.40
N GLU A 534 52.62 16.63 27.77
CA GLU A 534 53.16 17.95 27.40
C GLU A 534 52.25 18.75 26.46
N LYS A 535 51.30 18.08 25.79
CA LYS A 535 50.36 18.72 24.89
C LYS A 535 49.20 19.39 25.63
N GLY A 536 48.97 19.09 26.91
CA GLY A 536 47.92 19.66 27.73
C GLY A 536 46.77 18.69 27.98
N GLN A 537 45.70 19.18 28.60
CA GLN A 537 44.50 18.39 28.91
C GLN A 537 43.30 18.93 28.12
N THR A 538 42.43 18.02 27.70
CA THR A 538 41.14 18.36 27.08
C THR A 538 40.15 18.94 28.08
N SER A 539 39.14 19.61 27.55
CA SER A 539 37.93 19.99 28.27
C SER A 539 37.24 18.77 28.90
N LYS A 540 36.46 19.01 29.95
CA LYS A 540 35.67 17.96 30.60
C LYS A 540 34.32 17.85 29.92
N HIS A 541 34.03 16.71 29.31
CA HIS A 541 32.73 16.46 28.69
C HIS A 541 31.81 15.65 29.61
N ILE A 542 30.59 16.14 29.86
CA ILE A 542 29.60 15.43 30.70
C ILE A 542 29.09 14.19 29.96
N LEU A 543 29.10 13.04 30.63
CA LEU A 543 28.60 11.79 30.06
C LEU A 543 27.07 11.77 30.02
N SER A 544 26.51 11.21 28.95
CA SER A 544 25.08 10.94 28.86
C SER A 544 24.64 9.88 29.89
N TRP A 545 23.33 9.79 30.16
CA TRP A 545 22.81 8.72 31.02
C TRP A 545 23.13 7.33 30.46
N HIS A 546 23.02 7.13 29.15
CA HIS A 546 23.30 5.85 28.51
C HIS A 546 24.78 5.47 28.63
N ASP A 547 25.70 6.43 28.49
CA ASP A 547 27.13 6.15 28.62
C ASP A 547 27.56 5.83 30.05
N LYS A 548 26.93 6.49 31.05
CA LYS A 548 27.15 6.13 32.46
C LYS A 548 26.70 4.69 32.73
N GLN A 549 25.53 4.31 32.22
CA GLN A 549 25.03 2.95 32.36
C GLN A 549 25.91 1.94 31.63
N ALA A 550 26.36 2.26 30.42
CA ALA A 550 27.26 1.41 29.64
C ALA A 550 28.63 1.21 30.32
N LEU A 551 29.19 2.25 30.92
CA LEU A 551 30.49 2.20 31.61
C LEU A 551 30.41 1.48 32.97
N PHE A 552 29.46 1.88 33.83
CA PHE A 552 29.44 1.42 35.23
C PHE A 552 28.60 0.17 35.45
N SER A 553 27.43 0.06 34.80
CA SER A 553 26.47 -1.00 35.06
C SER A 553 26.62 -2.16 34.07
N ALA A 554 26.52 -1.87 32.77
CA ALA A 554 26.56 -2.88 31.71
C ALA A 554 27.99 -3.33 31.37
N LYS A 555 29.00 -2.51 31.68
CA LYS A 555 30.42 -2.73 31.37
C LYS A 555 30.67 -3.04 29.88
N THR A 556 29.89 -2.41 29.01
CA THR A 556 29.97 -2.55 27.55
C THR A 556 30.74 -1.43 26.86
N ALA A 557 31.08 -0.36 27.60
CA ALA A 557 31.91 0.73 27.13
C ALA A 557 33.16 0.88 28.02
N THR A 558 34.29 1.23 27.43
CA THR A 558 35.50 1.62 28.17
C THR A 558 35.62 3.15 28.27
N LYS A 559 36.42 3.63 29.22
CA LYS A 559 36.68 5.07 29.37
C LYS A 559 37.35 5.65 28.11
N GLU A 560 38.21 4.87 27.45
CA GLU A 560 38.89 5.25 26.20
C GLU A 560 37.89 5.38 25.05
N GLN A 561 36.91 4.49 24.93
CA GLN A 561 35.85 4.58 23.93
C GLN A 561 34.97 5.82 24.15
N LEU A 562 34.66 6.15 25.41
CA LEU A 562 33.91 7.37 25.73
C LEU A 562 34.72 8.64 25.47
N ALA A 563 36.01 8.66 25.80
CA ALA A 563 36.90 9.75 25.42
C ALA A 563 36.99 9.88 23.90
N ALA A 564 37.07 8.77 23.16
CA ALA A 564 37.09 8.79 21.71
C ALA A 564 35.80 9.37 21.11
N ARG A 565 34.65 9.05 21.69
CA ARG A 565 33.34 9.55 21.26
C ARG A 565 33.24 11.08 21.40
N TYR A 566 33.75 11.64 22.50
CA TYR A 566 33.52 13.06 22.85
C TYR A 566 34.70 13.98 22.58
N LEU A 567 35.93 13.49 22.71
CA LEU A 567 37.14 14.30 22.79
C LEU A 567 38.03 14.17 21.55
N ASN A 568 37.77 13.23 20.64
CA ASN A 568 38.65 13.01 19.48
C ASN A 568 38.83 14.24 18.60
N SER A 569 37.80 15.08 18.42
CA SER A 569 37.91 16.33 17.67
C SER A 569 38.87 17.30 18.36
N GLU A 570 38.68 17.53 19.66
CA GLU A 570 39.54 18.41 20.47
C GLU A 570 40.99 17.88 20.55
N ILE A 571 41.16 16.56 20.69
CA ILE A 571 42.47 15.90 20.67
C ILE A 571 43.19 16.15 19.34
N LYS A 572 42.48 16.13 18.21
CA LYS A 572 43.06 16.46 16.90
C LYS A 572 43.47 17.93 16.82
N GLU A 573 42.62 18.83 17.28
CA GLU A 573 42.88 20.27 17.29
C GLU A 573 44.12 20.61 18.12
N LEU A 574 44.18 20.15 19.37
CA LEU A 574 45.32 20.36 20.28
C LEU A 574 46.63 19.77 19.74
N LYS A 575 46.55 18.69 18.95
CA LYS A 575 47.72 18.16 18.23
C LYS A 575 48.16 19.09 17.10
N THR A 576 47.22 19.61 16.30
CA THR A 576 47.52 20.47 15.16
C THR A 576 48.04 21.86 15.57
N GLU A 577 47.46 22.47 16.60
CA GLU A 577 47.88 23.80 17.09
C GLU A 577 49.34 23.82 17.55
N LYS A 578 49.80 22.78 18.25
CA LYS A 578 51.20 22.69 18.68
C LYS A 578 52.18 22.30 17.57
N VAL A 579 51.73 21.63 16.50
CA VAL A 579 52.58 21.39 15.31
C VAL A 579 52.80 22.70 14.55
N SER A 580 51.76 23.53 14.41
CA SER A 580 51.85 24.86 13.83
C SER A 580 52.76 25.79 14.65
N ALA A 581 52.60 25.82 15.97
CA ALA A 581 53.45 26.61 16.87
C ALA A 581 54.92 26.15 16.88
N LYS A 582 55.20 24.84 16.76
CA LYS A 582 56.59 24.33 16.65
C LYS A 582 57.22 24.60 15.28
N GLN A 583 56.43 24.73 14.21
CA GLN A 583 56.92 25.11 12.88
C GLN A 583 57.18 26.61 12.75
N SER A 584 56.40 27.46 13.41
CA SER A 584 56.64 28.92 13.43
C SER A 584 57.88 29.32 14.23
N PHE A 585 58.29 28.53 15.22
CA PHE A 585 59.54 28.75 15.97
C PHE A 585 60.80 28.15 15.28
N LYS A 586 60.65 27.44 14.16
CA LYS A 586 61.75 26.85 13.38
C LYS A 586 62.05 27.58 12.06
N ARG A 587 61.41 28.73 11.81
CA ARG A 587 61.70 29.61 10.67
C ARG A 587 62.57 30.78 11.08
#